data_AF-W1YM87-F1
#
_entry.id   AF-W1YM87-F1
#
_cell.length_a   1.000
_cell.length_b   1.000
_cell.length_c   1.000
_cell.angle_alpha   90.00
_cell.angle_beta   90.00
_cell.angle_gamma   90.00
#
_symmetry.space_group_name_H-M   'P 1'
#
loop_
_entity.id
_entity.type
_entity.pdbx_description
1 polymer ?
#
loop_
_entity_poly.entity_id
_entity_poly.type
_entity_poly.pdbx_seq_one_letter_code
_entity_poly.pdbx_strand_id
1 'polypeptide(L)'
;KITAPVLMLYGTGDSSMPLVQGPATIWDSIRKAGNTQLTVRYYDGANHGLKLGTTTDGPLAPGVARDLSRWVTGLPATATSPT
;
A
#
# COMPACT_ATOMS: atom_id res chain seq x y z
N LYS A 1 -17.05 2.12 10.19
CA LYS A 1 -16.94 1.09 9.13
C LYS A 1 -16.17 1.68 7.97
N ILE A 2 -15.16 1.00 7.43
CA ILE A 2 -14.41 1.47 6.25
C ILE A 2 -15.05 0.86 5.02
N THR A 3 -15.75 1.67 4.23
CA THR A 3 -16.47 1.25 3.02
C THR A 3 -15.81 1.71 1.73
N ALA A 4 -14.82 2.60 1.83
CA ALA A 4 -14.01 3.05 0.69
C ALA A 4 -12.93 2.01 0.32
N PRO A 5 -12.49 1.96 -0.95
CA PRO A 5 -11.27 1.25 -1.35
C PRO A 5 -10.06 1.64 -0.49
N VAL A 6 -9.22 0.67 -0.17
CA VAL A 6 -8.01 0.86 0.63
C VAL A 6 -6.78 0.49 -0.18
N LEU A 7 -5.82 1.42 -0.27
CA LEU A 7 -4.48 1.19 -0.79
C LEU A 7 -3.48 1.20 0.36
N MET A 8 -2.68 0.16 0.46
CA MET A 8 -1.54 0.09 1.38
C MET A 8 -0.26 -0.01 0.57
N LEU A 9 0.69 0.90 0.85
CA LEU A 9 2.00 0.94 0.21
C LEU A 9 3.07 0.70 1.28
N TYR A 10 3.98 -0.23 1.02
CA TYR A 10 5.05 -0.58 1.94
C TYR A 10 6.41 -0.52 1.27
N GLY A 11 7.39 -0.02 2.01
CA GLY A 11 8.79 -0.29 1.72
C GLY A 11 9.24 -1.57 2.40
N THR A 12 9.90 -2.46 1.68
CA THR A 12 10.38 -3.74 2.26
C THR A 12 11.62 -3.58 3.15
N GLY A 13 12.31 -2.45 3.05
CA GLY A 13 13.40 -2.05 3.95
C GLY A 13 12.92 -1.35 5.24
N ASP A 14 11.61 -1.20 5.43
CA ASP A 14 11.05 -0.63 6.66
C ASP A 14 11.00 -1.66 7.79
N SER A 15 12.01 -1.61 8.68
CA SER A 15 12.06 -2.49 9.85
C SER A 15 11.06 -2.12 10.95
N SER A 16 10.35 -0.99 10.83
CA SER A 16 9.39 -0.53 11.83
C SER A 16 7.97 -1.04 11.60
N MET A 17 7.68 -1.54 10.40
CA MET A 17 6.33 -1.91 9.99
C MET A 17 6.11 -3.42 9.86
N PRO A 18 4.98 -3.96 10.36
CA PRO A 18 4.64 -5.35 10.18
C PRO A 18 4.11 -5.61 8.76
N LEU A 19 5.02 -5.87 7.82
CA LEU A 19 4.74 -5.97 6.39
C LEU A 19 3.70 -7.03 6.02
N VAL A 20 3.50 -8.04 6.86
CA VAL A 20 2.51 -9.12 6.65
C VAL A 20 1.27 -8.92 7.53
N GLN A 21 1.47 -8.70 8.84
CA GLN A 21 0.36 -8.62 9.80
C GLN A 21 -0.46 -7.34 9.63
N GLY A 22 0.15 -6.23 9.19
CA GLY A 22 -0.55 -4.97 8.91
C GLY A 22 -1.64 -5.15 7.86
N PRO A 23 -1.31 -5.58 6.63
CA PRO A 23 -2.30 -5.89 5.60
C PRO A 23 -3.37 -6.89 6.03
N ALA A 24 -2.99 -7.98 6.71
CA ALA A 24 -3.92 -8.98 7.19
C ALA A 24 -4.95 -8.39 8.19
N THR A 25 -4.50 -7.51 9.09
CA THR A 25 -5.36 -6.84 10.07
C THR A 25 -6.35 -5.88 9.39
N ILE A 26 -5.90 -5.15 8.36
CA ILE A 26 -6.77 -4.26 7.59
C ILE A 26 -7.78 -5.07 6.77
N TRP A 27 -7.34 -6.11 6.07
CA TRP A 27 -8.22 -7.05 5.35
C TRP A 27 -9.35 -7.56 6.25
N ASP A 28 -8.98 -8.00 7.45
CA ASP A 28 -9.92 -8.49 8.44
C ASP A 28 -10.92 -7.45 8.95
N SER A 29 -10.50 -6.20 9.00
CA SER A 29 -11.33 -5.10 9.46
C SER A 29 -12.30 -4.63 8.37
N ILE A 30 -11.85 -4.54 7.12
CA ILE A 30 -12.69 -4.07 6.01
C ILE A 30 -13.70 -5.14 5.57
N ARG A 31 -13.35 -6.43 5.62
CA ARG A 31 -14.30 -7.51 5.28
C ARG A 31 -15.50 -7.57 6.22
N LYS A 32 -15.30 -7.25 7.51
CA LYS A 32 -16.39 -7.12 8.51
C LYS A 32 -17.36 -5.97 8.18
N ALA A 33 -16.93 -5.00 7.38
CA ALA A 33 -17.76 -3.92 6.88
C ALA A 33 -18.42 -4.24 5.51
N GLY A 34 -18.24 -5.46 4.97
CA GLY A 34 -18.71 -5.83 3.63
C GLY A 34 -17.85 -5.29 2.49
N ASN A 35 -16.63 -4.82 2.79
CA ASN A 35 -15.72 -4.24 1.81
C ASN A 35 -14.56 -5.21 1.52
N THR A 36 -14.34 -5.53 0.25
CA THR A 36 -13.27 -6.42 -0.23
C THR A 36 -12.24 -5.69 -1.10
N GLN A 37 -12.30 -4.36 -1.15
CA GLN A 37 -11.45 -3.53 -1.98
C GLN A 37 -10.15 -3.16 -1.26
N LEU A 38 -9.23 -4.12 -1.17
CA LEU A 38 -7.88 -3.92 -0.67
C LEU A 38 -6.87 -4.10 -1.80
N THR A 39 -5.99 -3.12 -1.94
CA THR A 39 -4.78 -3.21 -2.75
C THR A 39 -3.56 -3.06 -1.84
N VAL A 40 -2.59 -3.95 -1.97
CA VAL A 40 -1.32 -3.89 -1.23
C VAL A 40 -0.17 -3.90 -2.23
N ARG A 41 0.80 -2.99 -2.07
CA ARG A 41 2.01 -2.95 -2.89
C ARG A 41 3.26 -2.84 -2.01
N TYR A 42 4.29 -3.56 -2.41
CA TYR A 42 5.59 -3.56 -1.77
C TYR A 42 6.64 -3.00 -2.75
N TYR A 43 7.47 -2.09 -2.26
CA TYR A 43 8.58 -1.52 -3.01
C TYR A 43 9.88 -2.05 -2.42
N ASP A 44 10.66 -2.71 -3.26
CA ASP A 44 11.92 -3.37 -2.88
C ASP A 44 12.94 -2.35 -2.34
N GLY A 45 13.56 -2.67 -1.19
CA GLY A 45 14.56 -1.84 -0.52
C GLY A 45 14.09 -0.46 -0.04
N ALA A 46 12.83 -0.08 -0.25
CA ALA A 46 12.33 1.21 0.18
C ALA A 46 12.14 1.24 1.71
N ASN A 47 12.44 2.39 2.30
CA ASN A 47 12.27 2.65 3.72
C ASN A 47 10.83 3.05 4.07
N HIS A 48 10.62 3.43 5.33
CA HIS A 48 9.33 3.87 5.86
C HIS A 48 8.69 5.02 5.06
N GLY A 49 9.50 5.92 4.52
CA GLY A 49 9.06 7.04 3.69
C GLY A 49 8.86 6.69 2.21
N LEU A 50 8.88 5.40 1.85
CA LEU A 50 8.82 4.89 0.48
C LEU A 50 9.96 5.43 -0.41
N LYS A 51 11.14 5.64 0.17
CA LYS A 51 12.36 6.13 -0.50
C LYS A 51 13.47 5.09 -0.40
N LEU A 52 14.46 5.15 -1.28
CA LEU A 52 15.64 4.29 -1.17
C LEU A 52 16.66 4.87 -0.18
N GLY A 53 17.35 3.98 0.55
CA GLY A 53 18.33 4.35 1.56
C GLY A 53 17.73 4.57 2.95
N THR A 54 18.50 5.17 3.85
CA THR A 54 18.14 5.30 5.28
C THR A 54 17.57 6.66 5.67
N THR A 55 17.55 7.64 4.76
CA THR A 55 17.04 8.99 5.05
C THR A 55 15.69 9.24 4.39
N THR A 56 15.03 10.33 4.77
CA THR A 56 13.78 10.81 4.17
C THR A 56 14.02 11.78 3.00
N ASP A 57 15.27 12.00 2.61
CA ASP A 57 15.63 12.89 1.51
C ASP A 57 15.47 12.20 0.14
N GLY A 58 15.54 13.00 -0.93
CA GLY A 58 15.55 12.47 -2.30
C GLY A 58 14.18 12.00 -2.84
N PRO A 59 14.16 11.39 -4.03
CA PRO A 59 12.93 10.97 -4.68
C PRO A 59 12.31 9.72 -4.03
N LEU A 60 11.01 9.52 -4.25
CA LEU A 60 10.35 8.26 -3.92
C LEU A 60 11.00 7.09 -4.69
N ALA A 61 10.92 5.89 -4.13
CA ALA A 61 11.36 4.68 -4.78
C ALA A 61 10.67 4.52 -6.15
N PRO A 62 11.37 3.92 -7.13
CA PRO A 62 10.84 3.76 -8.48
C PRO A 62 9.44 3.15 -8.48
N GLY A 63 8.51 3.79 -9.21
CA GLY A 63 7.13 3.31 -9.37
C GLY A 63 6.13 3.83 -8.34
N VAL A 64 6.54 4.29 -7.15
CA VAL A 64 5.60 4.69 -6.07
C VAL A 64 4.58 5.73 -6.54
N ALA A 65 5.06 6.86 -7.08
CA ALA A 65 4.19 7.95 -7.53
C ALA A 65 3.29 7.53 -8.70
N ARG A 66 3.83 6.74 -9.63
CA ARG A 66 3.09 6.23 -10.80
C ARG A 66 1.96 5.30 -10.38
N ASP A 67 2.26 4.35 -9.50
CA ASP A 67 1.31 3.32 -9.07
C ASP A 67 0.22 3.93 -8.18
N LEU A 68 0.57 4.89 -7.30
CA LEU A 68 -0.41 5.68 -6.55
C LEU A 68 -1.35 6.46 -7.49
N SER A 69 -0.78 7.19 -8.45
CA SER A 69 -1.57 7.98 -9.41
C SER A 69 -2.51 7.10 -10.25
N ARG A 70 -2.01 5.97 -10.76
CA ARG A 70 -2.82 5.00 -11.51
C ARG A 70 -3.90 4.35 -10.66
N TRP A 71 -3.59 4.04 -9.40
CA TRP A 71 -4.59 3.49 -8.50
C TRP A 71 -5.74 4.48 -8.30
N VAL A 72 -5.45 5.73 -7.95
CA VAL A 72 -6.48 6.77 -7.71
C VAL A 72 -7.29 7.05 -8.97
N THR A 73 -6.63 7.28 -10.11
CA THR A 73 -7.31 7.66 -11.37
C THR A 73 -8.05 6.51 -12.04
N GLY A 74 -7.73 5.25 -11.69
CA GLY A 74 -8.38 4.06 -12.21
C GLY A 74 -9.54 3.53 -11.35
N LEU A 75 -9.90 4.21 -10.26
CA LEU A 75 -11.01 3.78 -9.41
C LEU A 75 -12.34 3.83 -10.18
N PRO A 76 -13.25 2.86 -9.95
CA PRO A 76 -13.17 1.78 -8.96
C PRO A 76 -12.40 0.52 -9.44
N ALA A 77 -12.05 0.41 -10.72
CA ALA A 77 -11.51 -0.84 -11.29
C ALA A 77 -10.15 -1.28 -10.68
N THR A 78 -9.37 -0.34 -10.17
CA THR A 78 -8.05 -0.57 -9.57
C THR A 78 -8.08 -0.89 -8.06
N ALA A 79 -9.27 -0.93 -7.46
CA ALA A 79 -9.45 -1.06 -6.01
C ALA A 79 -9.05 -2.44 -5.45
N THR A 80 -8.86 -3.43 -6.31
CA THR A 80 -8.54 -4.82 -5.96
C THR A 80 -7.10 -5.17 -6.32
N SER A 81 -6.40 -5.87 -5.43
CA SER A 81 -5.17 -6.56 -5.81
C SER A 81 -5.48 -7.70 -6.81
N PRO A 82 -4.59 -7.97 -7.80
CA PRO A 82 -4.68 -9.20 -8.59
C PRO A 82 -4.64 -10.39 -7.63
N THR A 83 -5.47 -11.40 -7.91
CA THR A 83 -5.54 -12.64 -7.14
C THR A 83 -4.29 -13.48 -7.34
#